data_AF-A0A4R6TLW0-F1
#
_entry.id   AF-A0A4R6TLW0-F1
#
_cell.length_a   1.000
_cell.length_b   1.000
_cell.length_c   1.000
_cell.angle_alpha   90.00
_cell.angle_beta   90.00
_cell.angle_gamma   90.00
#
_symmetry.space_group_name_H-M   'P 1'
#
loop_
_entity.id
_entity.type
_entity.pdbx_description
1 polymer ?
#
loop_
_entity_poly.entity_id
_entity_poly.type
_entity_poly.pdbx_seq_one_letter_code
_entity_poly.pdbx_strand_id
1 'polypeptide(L)' 'MEKIYSEEKNLCRLAKARPETIRFLLDYSRSLKILAYQGFKFEANIN' A
#
# COMPACT_ATOMS: atom_id res chain seq x y z
N MET A 1 -0.91 -5.98 24.01
CA MET A 1 -0.90 -5.01 22.90
C MET A 1 -0.87 -3.57 23.39
N GLU A 2 -1.72 -3.21 24.37
CA GLU A 2 -1.85 -1.82 24.86
C GLU A 2 -0.53 -1.16 25.32
N LYS A 3 0.34 -1.90 26.00
CA LYS A 3 1.60 -1.37 26.56
C LYS A 3 2.70 -1.03 25.53
N ILE A 4 2.63 -1.60 24.32
CA ILE A 4 3.63 -1.38 23.27
C ILE A 4 3.45 0.01 22.63
N TYR A 5 2.22 0.50 22.58
CA TYR A 5 1.88 1.79 21.96
C TYR A 5 2.02 3.00 22.91
N SER A 6 2.18 2.75 24.21
CA SER A 6 2.21 3.80 25.24
C SER A 6 3.59 4.38 25.54
N GLU A 7 4.68 3.65 25.26
CA GLU A 7 6.04 4.04 25.68
C GLU A 7 6.79 4.89 24.63
N GLU A 8 6.32 4.94 23.38
CA GLU A 8 7.03 5.58 22.27
C GLU A 8 6.30 6.81 21.67
N LYS A 9 5.66 7.63 22.51
CA LYS A 9 4.92 8.83 22.03
C LYS A 9 5.76 9.82 21.21
N ASN A 10 7.09 9.81 21.36
CA ASN A 10 8.03 10.73 20.71
C ASN A 10 8.75 10.17 19.47
N LEU A 11 8.50 8.91 19.07
CA LEU A 11 9.13 8.30 17.88
C LEU A 11 8.29 8.43 16.61
N CYS A 12 7.04 8.89 16.74
CA CYS A 12 6.17 9.15 15.59
C CYS A 12 6.64 10.39 14.82
N ARG A 13 7.38 10.18 13.73
CA ARG A 13 7.71 11.24 12.79
C ARG A 13 6.59 11.38 11.76
N LEU A 14 6.04 12.58 11.64
CA LEU A 14 5.14 12.93 10.56
C LEU A 14 5.89 12.89 9.23
N ALA A 15 5.76 11.79 8.50
CA ALA A 15 6.28 11.65 7.15
C ALA A 15 5.18 12.01 6.15
N LYS A 16 5.52 12.87 5.18
CA LYS A 16 4.67 13.11 4.01
C LYS A 16 5.18 12.27 2.86
N ALA A 17 4.28 11.59 2.16
CA ALA A 17 4.60 10.94 0.90
C ALA A 17 5.04 12.00 -0.12
N ARG A 18 6.07 11.69 -0.91
CA ARG A 18 6.46 12.55 -2.03
C ARG A 18 5.41 12.44 -3.14
N PRO A 19 5.13 13.51 -3.90
CA PRO A 19 4.16 13.48 -5.00
C PRO A 19 4.44 12.37 -6.02
N GLU A 20 5.70 12.05 -6.29
CA GLU A 20 6.13 10.99 -7.19
C GLU A 20 5.73 9.61 -6.67
N THR A 21 5.82 9.39 -5.35
CA THR A 21 5.35 8.16 -4.71
C THR A 21 3.85 8.00 -4.85
N ILE A 22 3.10 9.10 -4.64
CA ILE A 22 1.65 9.09 -4.82
C ILE A 22 1.30 8.76 -6.27
N ARG A 23 1.97 9.41 -7.23
CA ARG A 23 1.74 9.18 -8.65
C ARG A 23 2.07 7.76 -9.07
N PHE A 24 3.21 7.24 -8.62
CA PHE A 24 3.61 5.85 -8.86
C PHE A 24 2.56 4.87 -8.36
N LEU A 25 2.07 5.04 -7.13
CA LEU A 25 1.05 4.15 -6.56
C LEU A 25 -0.27 4.21 -7.34
N LEU A 26 -0.67 5.40 -7.81
CA LEU A 26 -1.87 5.57 -8.64
C LEU A 26 -1.71 4.97 -10.05
N ASP A 27 -0.53 5.13 -10.66
CA ASP A 27 -0.22 4.53 -11.96
C ASP A 27 -0.17 2.99 -11.85
N TYR A 28 0.46 2.49 -10.78
CA TYR A 28 0.54 1.06 -10.49
C TYR A 28 -0.85 0.46 -10.27
N SER A 29 -1.70 1.07 -9.45
CA SER A 29 -3.05 0.54 -9.19
C SER A 29 -3.90 0.49 -10.47
N ARG A 30 -3.77 1.48 -11.36
CA ARG A 30 -4.43 1.47 -12.67
C ARG A 30 -3.94 0.36 -13.61
N SER A 31 -2.69 -0.08 -13.46
CA SER A 31 -2.12 -1.15 -14.29
C SER A 31 -2.52 -2.55 -13.83
N LEU A 32 -3.11 -2.69 -12.65
CA LEU A 32 -3.59 -3.98 -12.15
C LEU A 32 -4.79 -4.46 -12.97
N LYS A 33 -4.74 -5.72 -13.38
CA LYS A 33 -5.82 -6.42 -14.09
C LYS A 33 -6.39 -7.50 -13.19
N ILE A 34 -7.71 -7.65 -13.24
CA ILE A 34 -8.38 -8.77 -12.57
C ILE A 34 -8.15 -10.02 -13.42
N LEU A 35 -7.43 -10.98 -12.85
CA LEU A 35 -7.26 -12.32 -13.38
C LEU A 35 -8.22 -13.28 -12.69
N ALA A 36 -8.70 -14.27 -13.45
CA ALA A 36 -9.51 -15.35 -12.93
C ALA A 36 -8.83 -16.69 -13.25
N TYR A 37 -8.59 -17.50 -12.22
CA TYR A 37 -8.04 -18.86 -12.38
C TYR A 37 -8.63 -19.79 -11.34
N GLN A 38 -9.12 -20.97 -11.78
CA GLN A 38 -9.69 -22.01 -10.91
C GLN A 38 -10.73 -21.48 -9.90
N GLY A 39 -11.57 -20.53 -10.33
CA GLY A 39 -12.61 -19.92 -9.48
C GLY A 39 -12.12 -18.79 -8.57
N PHE A 40 -10.82 -18.55 -8.48
CA PHE A 40 -10.25 -17.43 -7.73
C PHE A 40 -10.04 -16.21 -8.62
N LYS A 41 -10.29 -15.02 -8.06
CA LYS A 41 -10.00 -13.74 -8.69
C LYS A 41 -8.90 -13.03 -7.92
N PHE A 42 -7.92 -12.49 -8.63
CA PHE A 42 -6.84 -11.72 -8.04
C PHE A 42 -6.43 -10.58 -8.95
N GLU A 43 -5.90 -9.53 -8.34
CA GLU A 43 -5.33 -8.39 -9.07
C GLU A 43 -3.86 -8.68 -9.36
N ALA A 44 -3.48 -8.58 -10.62
CA ALA A 44 -2.10 -8.78 -11.04
C ALA A 44 -1.65 -7.66 -11.96
N ASN A 45 -0.41 -7.21 -11.77
CA ASN A 45 0.27 -6.39 -12.75
C ASN A 45 0.82 -7.34 -13.83
N ILE A 46 0.20 -7.33 -15.01
CA ILE A 46 0.66 -8.08 -16.18
C ILE A 46 1.17 -7.04 -17.17
N ASN A 47 2.35 -6.52 -16.89
CA ASN A 47 3.18 -5.84 -17.88
C ASN A 47 3.95 -6.87 -18.70
#